data_AF-F4CXR5-F1
#
_entry.id   AF-F4CXR5-F1
#
_cell.length_a   1.000
_cell.length_b   1.000
_cell.length_c   1.000
_cell.angle_alpha   90.00
_cell.angle_beta   90.00
_cell.angle_gamma   90.00
#
_symmetry.space_group_name_H-M   'P 1'
#
loop_
_entity.id
_entity.type
_entity.pdbx_description
1 polymer ?
#
loop_
_entity_poly.entity_id
_entity_poly.type
_entity_poly.pdbx_seq_one_letter_code
_entity_poly.pdbx_strand_id
1 'polypeptide(L)'
;MPDRYADAVRMARAELRARRLALPGHAAEVRAACSLARVAAAARSATAVAALSAELFGYLDRAGRADRALLPRHAAAAAERIVADVLDRAGQGLVPELRRIASARGLPTSAGEGWVPGPVHILIPPAPPPPGLWQTAATGGALWRTALLPLAGLPVVGLPAVAGGAGSPAVWAGAAAGVVTLVAAVLGRRGAADRERWRRWVPGVTASLRAALESALLTALLHTERQVVAALDPAVVRRAGEIDAQLRGLTGPPGERAAPAREEQHT
;
A
#
# COMPACT_ATOMS: atom_id res chain seq x y z
N MET A 1 -14.92 51.91 42.16
CA MET A 1 -13.81 50.94 42.08
C MET A 1 -14.36 49.71 41.38
N PRO A 2 -13.82 49.26 40.24
CA PRO A 2 -14.35 48.11 39.51
C PRO A 2 -14.22 46.83 40.34
N ASP A 3 -15.29 46.05 40.37
CA ASP A 3 -15.33 44.76 41.07
C ASP A 3 -14.56 43.71 40.26
N ARG A 4 -13.27 43.55 40.61
CA ARG A 4 -12.36 42.58 39.97
C ARG A 4 -12.90 41.15 40.03
N TYR A 5 -13.71 40.81 41.03
CA TYR A 5 -14.31 39.49 41.15
C TYR A 5 -15.41 39.30 40.10
N ALA A 6 -16.29 40.29 39.93
CA ALA A 6 -17.31 40.26 38.88
C ALA A 6 -16.70 40.15 37.47
N ASP A 7 -15.58 40.84 37.20
CA ASP A 7 -14.85 40.73 35.93
C ASP A 7 -14.28 39.33 35.70
N ALA A 8 -13.64 38.74 36.71
CA ALA A 8 -13.10 37.39 36.63
C ALA A 8 -14.20 36.34 36.36
N VAL A 9 -15.36 36.45 37.01
CA VAL A 9 -16.51 35.56 36.79
C VAL A 9 -17.06 35.71 35.37
N ARG A 10 -17.18 36.95 34.86
CA ARG A 10 -17.63 37.19 33.47
C ARG A 10 -16.67 36.56 32.45
N MET A 11 -15.37 36.72 32.66
CA MET A 11 -14.34 36.14 31.79
C MET A 11 -14.38 34.61 31.81
N ALA A 12 -14.42 33.99 32.99
CA ALA A 12 -14.53 32.54 33.14
C ALA A 12 -15.79 31.98 32.47
N ARG A 13 -16.93 32.67 32.60
CA ARG A 13 -18.19 32.29 31.95
C ARG A 13 -18.11 32.38 30.43
N ALA A 14 -17.46 33.41 29.90
CA ALA A 14 -17.25 33.56 28.46
C ALA A 14 -16.37 32.42 27.92
N GLU A 15 -15.28 32.10 28.61
CA GLU A 15 -14.38 31.00 28.25
C GLU A 15 -15.10 29.64 28.26
N LEU A 16 -15.88 29.33 29.30
CA LEU A 16 -16.64 28.08 29.38
C LEU A 16 -17.68 27.95 28.26
N ARG A 17 -18.36 29.05 27.92
CA ARG A 17 -19.28 29.07 26.77
C ARG A 17 -18.56 28.84 25.45
N ALA A 18 -17.40 29.47 25.25
CA ALA A 18 -16.57 29.25 24.06
C ALA A 18 -16.14 27.78 23.95
N ARG A 19 -15.68 27.18 25.05
CA ARG A 19 -15.34 25.74 25.11
C ARG A 19 -16.54 24.85 24.78
N ARG A 20 -17.74 25.17 25.29
CA ARG A 20 -18.97 24.42 24.97
C ARG A 20 -19.32 24.50 23.49
N LEU A 21 -19.19 25.68 22.88
CA LEU A 21 -19.46 25.89 21.45
C LEU A 21 -18.46 25.18 20.54
N ALA A 22 -17.25 24.89 21.03
CA ALA A 22 -16.21 24.16 20.29
C ALA A 22 -16.34 22.63 20.34
N LEU A 23 -17.20 22.08 21.21
CA LEU A 23 -17.42 20.64 21.32
C LEU A 23 -18.02 19.97 20.07
N PRO A 24 -19.09 20.50 19.43
CA PRO A 24 -19.69 19.84 18.26
C PRO A 24 -18.73 19.79 17.06
N GLY A 25 -19.09 18.98 16.07
CA GLY A 25 -18.36 18.89 14.79
C GLY A 25 -17.16 17.94 14.78
N HIS A 26 -16.84 17.28 15.90
CA HIS A 26 -15.72 16.32 15.98
C HIS A 26 -15.85 15.19 14.94
N ALA A 27 -17.05 14.65 14.72
CA ALA A 27 -17.25 13.59 13.73
C ALA A 27 -16.92 14.03 12.29
N ALA A 28 -17.22 15.28 11.93
CA ALA A 28 -16.89 15.82 10.63
C ALA A 28 -15.37 16.03 10.47
N GLU A 29 -14.69 16.50 11.52
CA GLU A 29 -13.23 16.62 11.54
C GLU A 29 -12.53 15.27 11.46
N VAL A 30 -13.00 14.26 12.18
CA VAL A 30 -12.46 12.89 12.10
C VAL A 30 -12.61 12.35 10.68
N ARG A 31 -13.79 12.51 10.06
CA ARG A 31 -14.00 12.10 8.67
C ARG A 31 -13.08 12.85 7.70
N ALA A 32 -12.86 14.14 7.90
CA ALA A 32 -11.93 14.93 7.10
C ALA A 32 -10.47 14.46 7.27
N ALA A 33 -10.05 14.12 8.49
CA ALA A 33 -8.73 13.55 8.73
C ALA A 33 -8.58 12.18 8.05
N CYS A 34 -9.59 11.31 8.13
CA CYS A 34 -9.61 10.02 7.44
C CYS A 34 -9.60 10.16 5.92
N SER A 35 -10.31 11.15 5.35
CA SER A 35 -10.32 11.39 3.90
C SER A 35 -8.96 11.90 3.39
N LEU A 36 -8.31 12.81 4.13
CA LEU A 36 -6.95 13.26 3.84
C LEU A 36 -5.94 12.11 3.93
N ALA A 37 -6.04 11.28 4.98
CA ALA A 37 -5.21 10.09 5.13
C ALA A 37 -5.41 9.11 3.96
N ARG A 38 -6.65 8.92 3.49
CA ARG A 38 -6.96 8.10 2.31
C ARG A 38 -6.26 8.61 1.05
N VAL A 39 -6.32 9.92 0.79
CA VAL A 39 -5.67 10.53 -0.39
C VAL A 39 -4.15 10.37 -0.32
N ALA A 40 -3.55 10.64 0.85
CA ALA A 40 -2.11 10.45 1.04
C ALA A 40 -1.68 8.99 0.89
N ALA A 41 -2.46 8.05 1.42
CA ALA A 41 -2.20 6.62 1.29
C ALA A 41 -2.37 6.11 -0.15
N ALA A 42 -3.32 6.65 -0.92
CA ALA A 42 -3.52 6.32 -2.33
C ALA A 42 -2.33 6.76 -3.21
N ALA A 43 -1.77 7.95 -2.94
CA ALA A 43 -0.56 8.39 -3.63
C ALA A 43 0.62 7.46 -3.30
N ARG A 44 0.81 7.13 -2.02
CA ARG A 44 1.90 6.25 -1.56
C ARG A 44 1.77 4.83 -2.11
N SER A 45 0.56 4.26 -2.15
CA SER A 45 0.32 2.94 -2.70
C SER A 45 0.63 2.89 -4.20
N ALA A 46 0.27 3.93 -4.96
CA ALA A 46 0.60 4.03 -6.37
C ALA A 46 2.12 4.04 -6.59
N THR A 47 2.88 4.82 -5.80
CA THR A 47 4.35 4.85 -5.87
C THR A 47 4.97 3.51 -5.51
N ALA A 48 4.50 2.86 -4.43
CA ALA A 48 5.03 1.56 -4.00
C ALA A 48 4.74 0.44 -5.01
N VAL A 49 3.55 0.42 -5.61
CA VAL A 49 3.19 -0.54 -6.67
C VAL A 49 4.02 -0.31 -7.93
N ALA A 50 4.27 0.95 -8.30
CA ALA A 50 5.16 1.27 -9.42
C ALA A 50 6.60 0.82 -9.17
N ALA A 51 7.11 1.05 -7.95
CA ALA A 51 8.44 0.60 -7.54
C ALA A 51 8.56 -0.93 -7.58
N LEU A 52 7.56 -1.65 -7.07
CA LEU A 52 7.51 -3.12 -7.17
C LEU A 52 7.51 -3.59 -8.62
N SER A 53 6.70 -2.96 -9.48
CA SER A 53 6.65 -3.29 -10.90
C SER A 53 8.04 -3.16 -11.55
N ALA A 54 8.73 -2.05 -11.29
CA ALA A 54 10.09 -1.82 -11.78
C ALA A 54 11.09 -2.84 -11.22
N GLU A 55 11.00 -3.18 -9.93
CA GLU A 55 11.83 -4.20 -9.29
C GLU A 55 11.62 -5.58 -9.93
N LEU A 56 10.37 -5.99 -10.16
CA LEU A 56 10.04 -7.26 -10.79
C LEU A 56 10.53 -7.34 -12.24
N PHE A 57 10.38 -6.27 -13.03
CA PHE A 57 10.94 -6.22 -14.37
C PHE A 57 12.48 -6.26 -14.35
N GLY A 58 13.12 -5.51 -13.45
CA GLY A 58 14.57 -5.52 -13.27
C GLY A 58 15.11 -6.87 -12.77
N TYR A 59 14.33 -7.63 -12.01
CA TYR A 59 14.63 -9.01 -11.65
C TYR A 59 14.52 -9.91 -12.89
N LEU A 60 13.42 -9.82 -13.66
CA LEU A 60 13.21 -10.63 -14.86
C LEU A 60 14.30 -10.44 -15.93
N ASP A 61 14.86 -9.23 -16.04
CA ASP A 61 15.93 -8.93 -16.98
C ASP A 61 17.28 -9.53 -16.58
N ARG A 62 17.52 -9.74 -15.28
CA ARG A 62 18.77 -10.32 -14.75
C ARG A 62 18.66 -11.82 -14.46
N ALA A 63 17.46 -12.31 -14.15
CA ALA A 63 17.22 -13.65 -13.64
C ALA A 63 17.40 -14.74 -14.70
N GLY A 64 18.14 -15.80 -14.32
CA GLY A 64 18.19 -17.06 -15.05
C GLY A 64 16.87 -17.82 -14.97
N ARG A 65 16.77 -18.96 -15.68
CA ARG A 65 15.53 -19.77 -15.69
C ARG A 65 15.16 -20.31 -14.30
N ALA A 66 16.14 -20.78 -13.53
CA ALA A 66 15.92 -21.29 -12.18
C ALA A 66 15.41 -20.18 -11.23
N ASP A 67 16.02 -19.00 -11.30
CA ASP A 67 15.68 -17.85 -10.45
C ASP A 67 14.26 -17.32 -10.71
N ARG A 68 13.75 -17.44 -11.95
CA ARG A 68 12.37 -17.03 -12.29
C ARG A 68 11.33 -17.90 -11.59
N ALA A 69 11.63 -19.16 -11.28
CA ALA A 69 10.71 -20.01 -10.52
C ALA A 69 10.48 -19.50 -9.09
N LEU A 70 11.42 -18.72 -8.54
CA LEU A 70 11.32 -18.10 -7.22
C LEU A 70 10.55 -16.76 -7.24
N LEU A 71 10.29 -16.19 -8.43
CA LEU A 71 9.67 -14.88 -8.57
C LEU A 71 8.32 -14.75 -7.85
N PRO A 72 7.39 -15.73 -7.89
CA PRO A 72 6.12 -15.62 -7.15
C PRO A 72 6.32 -15.43 -5.64
N ARG A 73 7.30 -16.15 -5.07
CA ARG A 73 7.63 -16.03 -3.64
C ARG A 73 8.24 -14.67 -3.32
N HIS A 74 9.12 -14.16 -4.18
CA HIS A 74 9.69 -12.82 -4.01
C HIS A 74 8.63 -11.73 -4.12
N ALA A 75 7.72 -11.84 -5.10
CA ALA A 75 6.60 -10.94 -5.25
C ALA A 75 5.67 -10.96 -4.03
N ALA A 76 5.44 -12.13 -3.43
CA ALA A 76 4.66 -12.27 -2.19
C ALA A 76 5.28 -11.53 -1.01
N ALA A 77 6.54 -11.82 -0.72
CA ALA A 77 7.25 -11.17 0.38
C ALA A 77 7.39 -9.65 0.15
N ALA A 78 7.54 -9.19 -1.09
CA ALA A 78 7.55 -7.77 -1.40
C ALA A 78 6.17 -7.11 -1.24
N ALA A 79 5.11 -7.76 -1.70
CA ALA A 79 3.74 -7.30 -1.56
C ALA A 79 3.33 -7.17 -0.08
N GLU A 80 3.65 -8.16 0.76
CA GLU A 80 3.39 -8.11 2.21
C GLU A 80 4.11 -6.94 2.88
N ARG A 81 5.40 -6.73 2.56
CA ARG A 81 6.16 -5.59 3.08
C ARG A 81 5.57 -4.24 2.65
N ILE A 82 5.15 -4.13 1.40
CA ILE A 82 4.52 -2.91 0.88
C ILE A 82 3.20 -2.62 1.60
N VAL A 83 2.36 -3.65 1.80
CA VAL A 83 1.10 -3.50 2.54
C VAL A 83 1.38 -3.04 3.97
N ALA A 84 2.31 -3.68 4.66
CA ALA A 84 2.67 -3.31 6.03
C ALA A 84 3.18 -1.87 6.12
N ASP A 85 4.11 -1.45 5.25
CA ASP A 85 4.64 -0.08 5.24
C ASP A 85 3.56 0.96 4.91
N VAL A 86 2.72 0.72 3.89
CA VAL A 86 1.66 1.66 3.53
C VAL A 86 0.66 1.86 4.68
N LEU A 87 0.27 0.78 5.36
CA LEU A 87 -0.64 0.83 6.50
C LEU A 87 0.00 1.49 7.72
N ASP A 88 1.26 1.16 8.04
CA ASP A 88 1.98 1.80 9.14
C ASP A 88 2.12 3.31 8.92
N ARG A 89 2.54 3.72 7.71
CA ARG A 89 2.66 5.13 7.33
C ARG A 89 1.32 5.87 7.31
N ALA A 90 0.23 5.19 6.99
CA ALA A 90 -1.11 5.78 7.09
C ALA A 90 -1.47 6.06 8.56
N GLY A 91 -1.22 5.09 9.45
CA GLY A 91 -1.40 5.25 10.89
C GLY A 91 -0.54 6.36 11.49
N GLN A 92 0.75 6.41 11.13
CA GLN A 92 1.68 7.45 11.58
C GLN A 92 1.21 8.87 11.23
N GLY A 93 0.53 9.04 10.09
CA GLY A 93 -0.04 10.33 9.69
C GLY A 93 -1.39 10.62 10.37
N LEU A 94 -2.25 9.62 10.52
CA LEU A 94 -3.62 9.79 11.02
C LEU A 94 -3.69 9.94 12.54
N VAL A 95 -2.96 9.12 13.30
CA VAL A 95 -3.07 9.08 14.77
C VAL A 95 -2.76 10.43 15.43
N PRO A 96 -1.71 11.19 15.02
CA PRO A 96 -1.47 12.53 15.57
C PRO A 96 -2.62 13.51 15.32
N GLU A 97 -3.25 13.47 14.13
CA GLU A 97 -4.39 14.33 13.80
C GLU A 97 -5.61 13.98 14.66
N LEU A 98 -5.89 12.70 14.88
CA LEU A 98 -6.97 12.28 15.77
C LEU A 98 -6.74 12.73 17.22
N ARG A 99 -5.48 12.63 17.70
CA ARG A 99 -5.09 13.16 19.02
C ARG A 99 -5.26 14.67 19.09
N ARG A 100 -4.90 15.40 18.03
CA ARG A 100 -5.09 16.86 17.92
C ARG A 100 -6.56 17.24 18.02
N ILE A 101 -7.45 16.52 17.32
CA ILE A 101 -8.90 16.74 17.35
C ILE A 101 -9.45 16.54 18.77
N ALA A 102 -9.00 15.50 19.47
CA ALA A 102 -9.38 15.24 20.86
C ALA A 102 -8.84 16.31 21.82
N SER A 103 -7.55 16.66 21.71
CA SER A 103 -6.90 17.64 22.59
C SER A 103 -7.47 19.04 22.43
N ALA A 104 -7.83 19.45 21.21
CA ALA A 104 -8.45 20.75 20.94
C ALA A 104 -9.78 20.94 21.69
N ARG A 105 -10.43 19.84 22.08
CA ARG A 105 -11.69 19.82 22.83
C ARG A 105 -11.51 19.46 24.31
N GLY A 106 -10.28 19.26 24.77
CA GLY A 106 -9.98 18.80 26.12
C GLY A 106 -10.55 17.40 26.42
N LEU A 107 -10.61 16.55 25.40
CA LEU A 107 -11.08 15.16 25.49
C LEU A 107 -9.89 14.21 25.73
N PRO A 108 -10.13 13.01 26.29
CA PRO A 108 -9.06 12.02 26.49
C PRO A 108 -8.36 11.65 25.17
N THR A 109 -7.03 11.62 25.20
CA THR A 109 -6.17 11.37 24.04
C THR A 109 -6.08 9.89 23.63
N SER A 110 -6.75 8.99 24.35
CA SER A 110 -6.87 7.57 23.97
C SER A 110 -7.64 7.37 22.67
N ALA A 111 -8.31 8.41 22.15
CA ALA A 111 -9.02 8.46 20.87
C ALA A 111 -8.13 8.26 19.61
N GLY A 112 -6.93 7.70 19.73
CA GLY A 112 -6.04 7.35 18.61
C GLY A 112 -5.22 6.08 18.82
N GLU A 113 -5.42 5.33 19.92
CA GLU A 113 -4.72 4.06 20.18
C GLU A 113 -5.28 2.89 19.35
N GLY A 114 -6.39 3.10 18.64
CA GLY A 114 -7.11 2.07 17.88
C GLY A 114 -6.63 1.81 16.46
N TRP A 115 -5.52 2.40 15.99
CA TRP A 115 -4.99 2.04 14.67
C TRP A 115 -4.41 0.63 14.69
N VAL A 116 -5.27 -0.34 14.38
CA VAL A 116 -4.90 -1.74 14.22
C VAL A 116 -5.33 -2.15 12.82
N PRO A 117 -4.41 -2.18 11.84
CA PRO A 117 -4.74 -2.73 10.54
C PRO A 117 -5.15 -4.19 10.70
N GLY A 118 -6.32 -4.56 10.17
CA GLY A 118 -6.77 -5.95 10.14
C GLY A 118 -5.86 -6.84 9.27
N PRO A 119 -6.02 -8.17 9.35
CA PRO A 119 -5.27 -9.08 8.50
C PRO A 119 -5.55 -8.79 7.02
N VAL A 120 -4.49 -8.67 6.23
CA VAL A 120 -4.59 -8.43 4.78
C VAL A 120 -4.23 -9.70 4.03
N HIS A 121 -5.17 -10.21 3.24
CA HIS A 121 -4.95 -11.35 2.37
C HIS A 121 -4.65 -10.86 0.96
N ILE A 122 -3.45 -11.16 0.47
CA ILE A 122 -3.00 -10.81 -0.88
C ILE A 122 -3.11 -12.06 -1.74
N LEU A 123 -4.01 -12.06 -2.73
CA LEU A 123 -4.11 -13.15 -3.69
C LEU A 123 -3.18 -12.88 -4.89
N ILE A 124 -2.02 -13.51 -4.88
CA ILE A 124 -1.06 -13.40 -5.98
C ILE A 124 -1.46 -14.39 -7.07
N PRO A 125 -1.51 -13.94 -8.34
CA PRO A 125 -1.84 -14.84 -9.44
C PRO A 125 -0.84 -16.01 -9.48
N PRO A 126 -1.32 -17.23 -9.79
CA PRO A 126 -0.45 -18.39 -9.88
C PRO A 126 0.65 -18.17 -10.93
N ALA A 127 1.78 -18.85 -10.75
CA ALA A 127 2.88 -18.80 -11.70
C ALA A 127 2.37 -19.18 -13.11
N PRO A 128 2.82 -18.49 -14.17
CA PRO A 128 2.37 -18.81 -15.51
C PRO A 128 2.86 -20.22 -15.89
N PRO A 129 2.01 -21.06 -16.51
CA PRO A 129 2.37 -22.42 -16.83
C PRO A 129 3.52 -22.47 -17.86
N PRO A 130 4.37 -23.51 -17.82
CA PRO A 130 5.40 -23.71 -18.83
C PRO A 130 4.75 -23.85 -20.22
N PRO A 131 5.43 -23.43 -21.30
CA PRO A 131 4.90 -23.60 -22.65
C PRO A 131 4.73 -25.11 -22.93
N GLY A 132 3.50 -25.52 -23.27
CA GLY A 132 3.24 -26.90 -23.65
C GLY A 132 3.95 -27.28 -24.95
N LEU A 133 4.41 -28.54 -25.05
CA LEU A 133 5.08 -29.09 -26.24
C LEU A 133 4.28 -28.85 -27.54
N TRP A 134 2.95 -28.85 -27.47
CA TRP A 134 2.07 -28.62 -28.62
C TRP A 134 1.98 -27.15 -29.07
N GLN A 135 2.12 -26.17 -28.16
CA GLN A 135 2.18 -24.75 -28.54
C GLN A 135 3.48 -24.42 -29.29
N THR A 136 4.56 -25.14 -28.98
CA THR A 136 5.80 -25.06 -29.77
C THR A 136 5.68 -25.74 -31.13
N ALA A 137 4.74 -26.68 -31.33
CA ALA A 137 4.47 -27.30 -32.63
C ALA A 137 3.58 -26.41 -33.52
N ALA A 138 2.57 -25.73 -32.94
CA ALA A 138 1.70 -24.81 -33.68
C ALA A 138 2.45 -23.56 -34.18
N THR A 139 3.35 -23.00 -33.36
CA THR A 139 4.32 -21.99 -33.82
C THR A 139 5.46 -22.60 -34.65
N GLY A 140 5.78 -23.88 -34.39
CA GLY A 140 6.66 -24.77 -35.15
C GLY A 140 6.32 -24.89 -36.64
N GLY A 141 5.03 -24.92 -36.97
CA GLY A 141 4.50 -24.96 -38.34
C GLY A 141 4.90 -23.75 -39.19
N ALA A 142 5.00 -22.57 -38.57
CA ALA A 142 5.55 -21.37 -39.21
C ALA A 142 7.09 -21.32 -39.13
N LEU A 143 7.68 -21.95 -38.11
CA LEU A 143 9.13 -22.04 -37.90
C LEU A 143 9.84 -22.92 -38.93
N TRP A 144 9.30 -24.08 -39.34
CA TRP A 144 9.92 -24.84 -40.44
C TRP A 144 9.82 -24.07 -41.76
N ARG A 145 8.69 -23.38 -42.00
CA ARG A 145 8.52 -22.53 -43.19
C ARG A 145 9.50 -21.36 -43.21
N THR A 146 9.72 -20.69 -42.08
CA THR A 146 10.64 -19.54 -41.99
C THR A 146 12.11 -19.93 -41.80
N ALA A 147 12.41 -21.11 -41.26
CA ALA A 147 13.78 -21.63 -41.13
C ALA A 147 14.27 -22.34 -42.42
N LEU A 148 13.36 -22.87 -43.26
CA LEU A 148 13.72 -23.35 -44.59
C LEU A 148 13.83 -22.23 -45.63
N LEU A 149 13.23 -21.07 -45.39
CA LEU A 149 13.27 -19.91 -46.29
C LEU A 149 14.69 -19.32 -46.51
N PRO A 150 15.59 -19.19 -45.52
CA PRO A 150 16.97 -18.78 -45.77
C PRO A 150 17.81 -19.88 -46.43
N LEU A 151 17.39 -21.15 -46.30
CA LEU A 151 18.03 -22.28 -46.98
C LEU A 151 17.65 -22.36 -48.47
N ALA A 152 16.51 -21.81 -48.85
CA ALA A 152 16.09 -21.64 -50.25
C ALA A 152 16.66 -20.38 -50.92
N GLY A 153 17.23 -19.45 -50.14
CA GLY A 153 17.68 -18.13 -50.62
C GLY A 153 19.19 -17.89 -50.60
N LEU A 154 20.01 -18.86 -50.19
CA LEU A 154 21.45 -18.77 -50.37
C LEU A 154 21.76 -18.87 -51.87
N PRO A 155 22.26 -17.80 -52.53
CA PRO A 155 22.68 -17.91 -53.91
C PRO A 155 23.82 -18.91 -53.97
N VAL A 156 23.58 -20.03 -54.64
CA VAL A 156 24.61 -20.96 -55.12
C VAL A 156 25.36 -20.26 -56.27
N VAL A 157 25.97 -19.12 -55.97
CA VAL A 157 26.77 -18.35 -56.91
C VAL A 157 28.12 -18.16 -56.24
N GLY A 158 29.01 -19.11 -56.49
CA GLY A 158 30.43 -18.99 -56.14
C GLY A 158 31.01 -20.04 -55.19
N LEU A 159 30.49 -21.28 -55.15
CA LEU A 159 31.31 -22.39 -54.66
C LEU A 159 32.33 -22.73 -55.76
N PRO A 160 33.65 -22.55 -55.54
CA PRO A 160 34.63 -23.09 -56.48
C PRO A 160 34.40 -24.59 -56.55
N ALA A 161 34.23 -25.11 -57.77
CA ALA A 161 34.08 -26.53 -58.05
C ALA A 161 35.40 -27.25 -57.72
N VAL A 162 35.69 -27.42 -56.43
CA VAL A 162 36.70 -28.35 -55.96
C VAL A 162 36.03 -29.72 -55.97
N ALA A 163 36.09 -30.35 -57.14
CA ALA A 163 35.81 -31.76 -57.31
C ALA A 163 36.76 -32.55 -56.39
N GLY A 164 36.24 -33.06 -55.27
CA GLY A 164 37.06 -33.81 -54.32
C GLY A 164 36.35 -34.21 -53.04
N GLY A 165 35.52 -35.25 -53.13
CA GLY A 165 35.15 -36.12 -52.01
C GLY A 165 34.12 -35.57 -51.02
N ALA A 166 33.01 -36.29 -50.87
CA ALA A 166 31.99 -36.13 -49.83
C ALA A 166 32.49 -36.37 -48.38
N GLY A 167 33.81 -36.24 -48.14
CA GLY A 167 34.49 -36.46 -46.86
C GLY A 167 35.43 -35.32 -46.45
N SER A 168 35.38 -34.15 -47.10
CA SER A 168 36.25 -33.05 -46.68
C SER A 168 35.80 -32.49 -45.31
N PRO A 169 36.70 -32.36 -44.32
CA PRO A 169 36.36 -31.92 -42.96
C PRO A 169 35.77 -30.49 -42.93
N ALA A 170 35.99 -29.69 -43.97
CA ALA A 170 35.42 -28.36 -44.12
C ALA A 170 33.89 -28.36 -44.27
N VAL A 171 33.31 -29.35 -44.97
CA VAL A 171 31.85 -29.46 -45.14
C VAL A 171 31.18 -29.84 -43.82
N TRP A 172 31.78 -30.76 -43.08
CA TRP A 172 31.30 -31.16 -41.74
C TRP A 172 31.43 -30.02 -40.72
N ALA A 173 32.49 -29.22 -40.78
CA ALA A 173 32.66 -28.04 -39.93
C ALA A 173 31.58 -26.97 -40.20
N GLY A 174 31.24 -26.71 -41.48
CA GLY A 174 30.17 -25.80 -41.85
C GLY A 174 28.78 -26.26 -41.38
N ALA A 175 28.48 -27.56 -41.53
CA ALA A 175 27.24 -28.14 -41.04
C ALA A 175 27.13 -28.08 -39.51
N ALA A 176 28.21 -28.37 -38.78
CA ALA A 176 28.26 -28.26 -37.32
C ALA A 176 28.04 -26.81 -36.86
N ALA A 177 28.68 -25.82 -37.51
CA ALA A 177 28.48 -24.40 -37.22
C ALA A 177 27.02 -23.95 -37.49
N GLY A 178 26.40 -24.45 -38.56
CA GLY A 178 24.99 -24.21 -38.87
C GLY A 178 24.04 -24.79 -37.80
N VAL A 179 24.31 -26.01 -37.32
CA VAL A 179 23.52 -26.62 -36.24
C VAL A 179 23.69 -25.86 -34.92
N VAL A 180 24.92 -25.48 -34.57
CA VAL A 180 25.20 -24.71 -33.34
C VAL A 180 24.49 -23.36 -33.36
N THR A 181 24.56 -22.62 -34.48
CA THR A 181 23.88 -21.31 -34.62
C THR A 181 22.35 -21.45 -34.57
N LEU A 182 21.79 -22.50 -35.19
CA LEU A 182 20.36 -22.79 -35.11
C LEU A 182 19.93 -23.14 -33.67
N VAL A 183 20.68 -24.00 -32.99
CA VAL A 183 20.42 -24.35 -31.58
C VAL A 183 20.48 -23.10 -30.70
N ALA A 184 21.50 -22.25 -30.89
CA ALA A 184 21.62 -20.98 -30.18
C ALA A 184 20.43 -20.04 -30.44
N ALA A 185 19.98 -19.91 -31.70
CA ALA A 185 18.82 -19.10 -32.06
C ALA A 185 17.51 -19.62 -31.44
N VAL A 186 17.30 -20.96 -31.44
CA VAL A 186 16.13 -21.59 -30.82
C VAL A 186 16.14 -21.40 -29.30
N LEU A 187 17.29 -21.60 -28.65
CA LEU A 187 17.44 -21.39 -27.21
C LEU A 187 17.22 -19.92 -26.84
N GLY A 188 17.76 -18.98 -27.63
CA GLY A 188 17.54 -17.54 -27.46
C GLY A 188 16.06 -17.14 -27.56
N ARG A 189 15.35 -17.63 -28.61
CA ARG A 189 13.91 -17.39 -28.79
C ARG A 189 13.07 -17.98 -27.66
N ARG A 190 13.39 -19.19 -27.19
CA ARG A 190 12.72 -19.80 -26.02
C ARG A 190 12.92 -18.97 -24.75
N GLY A 191 14.13 -18.44 -24.54
CA GLY A 191 14.42 -17.53 -23.43
C GLY A 191 13.67 -16.21 -23.52
N ALA A 192 13.47 -15.66 -24.72
CA ALA A 192 12.67 -14.46 -24.94
C ALA A 192 11.16 -14.70 -24.72
N ALA A 193 10.60 -15.79 -25.26
CA ALA A 193 9.19 -16.13 -25.08
C ALA A 193 8.84 -16.42 -23.61
N ASP A 194 9.76 -17.03 -22.87
CA ASP A 194 9.61 -17.25 -21.44
C ASP A 194 9.61 -15.94 -20.65
N ARG A 195 10.53 -15.02 -20.95
CA ARG A 195 10.53 -13.67 -20.34
C ARG A 195 9.24 -12.92 -20.63
N GLU A 196 8.75 -12.96 -21.86
CA GLU A 196 7.51 -12.28 -22.25
C GLU A 196 6.28 -12.81 -21.49
N ARG A 197 6.24 -14.12 -21.23
CA ARG A 197 5.21 -14.75 -20.40
C ARG A 197 5.21 -14.19 -18.98
N TRP A 198 6.38 -14.11 -18.36
CA TRP A 198 6.54 -13.54 -17.03
C TRP A 198 6.26 -12.04 -17.00
N ARG A 199 6.64 -11.29 -18.06
CA ARG A 199 6.30 -9.87 -18.21
C ARG A 199 4.80 -9.63 -18.23
N ARG A 200 4.01 -10.52 -18.83
CA ARG A 200 2.54 -10.48 -18.80
C ARG A 200 1.93 -10.85 -17.44
N TRP A 201 2.66 -11.57 -16.59
CA TRP A 201 2.22 -11.94 -15.24
C TRP A 201 2.36 -10.77 -14.25
N VAL A 202 3.40 -9.94 -14.37
CA VAL A 202 3.68 -8.79 -13.48
C VAL A 202 2.49 -7.81 -13.36
N PRO A 203 1.81 -7.38 -14.44
CA PRO A 203 0.59 -6.58 -14.34
C PRO A 203 -0.50 -7.21 -13.48
N GLY A 204 -0.67 -8.53 -13.54
CA GLY A 204 -1.62 -9.26 -12.70
C GLY A 204 -1.30 -9.14 -11.21
N VAL A 205 -0.02 -9.30 -10.85
CA VAL A 205 0.45 -9.15 -9.46
C VAL A 205 0.19 -7.73 -8.95
N THR A 206 0.59 -6.72 -9.73
CA THR A 206 0.43 -5.32 -9.33
C THR A 206 -1.04 -4.91 -9.24
N ALA A 207 -1.91 -5.47 -10.08
CA ALA A 207 -3.35 -5.28 -9.97
C ALA A 207 -3.93 -5.91 -8.69
N SER A 208 -3.55 -7.16 -8.38
CA SER A 208 -3.94 -7.84 -7.13
C SER A 208 -3.49 -7.06 -5.89
N LEU A 209 -2.23 -6.60 -5.87
CA LEU A 209 -1.70 -5.80 -4.78
C LEU A 209 -2.45 -4.47 -4.61
N ARG A 210 -2.73 -3.76 -5.71
CA ARG A 210 -3.50 -2.51 -5.67
C ARG A 210 -4.88 -2.73 -5.07
N ALA A 211 -5.59 -3.77 -5.50
CA ALA A 211 -6.91 -4.11 -4.98
C ALA A 211 -6.86 -4.46 -3.48
N ALA A 212 -5.87 -5.25 -3.05
CA ALA A 212 -5.68 -5.62 -1.65
C ALA A 212 -5.37 -4.39 -0.78
N LEU A 213 -4.48 -3.50 -1.24
CA LEU A 213 -4.15 -2.24 -0.56
C LEU A 213 -5.37 -1.33 -0.41
N GLU A 214 -6.14 -1.15 -1.49
CA GLU A 214 -7.33 -0.30 -1.46
C GLU A 214 -8.37 -0.84 -0.47
N SER A 215 -8.66 -2.14 -0.51
CA SER A 215 -9.61 -2.78 0.41
C SER A 215 -9.12 -2.71 1.87
N ALA A 216 -7.85 -2.99 2.13
CA ALA A 216 -7.27 -2.94 3.47
C ALA A 216 -7.29 -1.52 4.04
N LEU A 217 -6.88 -0.52 3.27
CA LEU A 217 -6.89 0.89 3.68
C LEU A 217 -8.31 1.37 3.98
N LEU A 218 -9.27 1.05 3.10
CA LEU A 218 -10.66 1.47 3.28
C LEU A 218 -11.27 0.83 4.54
N THR A 219 -11.03 -0.47 4.75
CA THR A 219 -11.47 -1.18 5.96
C THR A 219 -10.86 -0.58 7.22
N ALA A 220 -9.53 -0.38 7.24
CA ALA A 220 -8.82 0.16 8.40
C ALA A 220 -9.28 1.59 8.74
N LEU A 221 -9.44 2.45 7.74
CA LEU A 221 -9.90 3.83 7.93
C LEU A 221 -11.35 3.89 8.42
N LEU A 222 -12.26 3.09 7.86
CA LEU A 222 -13.64 3.03 8.33
C LEU A 222 -13.76 2.48 9.75
N HIS A 223 -12.97 1.45 10.08
CA HIS A 223 -12.93 0.89 11.43
C HIS A 223 -12.43 1.94 12.42
N THR A 224 -11.34 2.64 12.07
CA THR A 224 -10.78 3.72 12.88
C THR A 224 -11.78 4.88 13.04
N GLU A 225 -12.42 5.35 11.97
CA GLU A 225 -13.44 6.41 12.04
C GLU A 225 -14.55 6.03 13.03
N ARG A 226 -15.10 4.81 12.90
CA ARG A 226 -16.18 4.32 13.76
C ARG A 226 -15.75 4.21 15.21
N GLN A 227 -14.57 3.63 15.47
CA GLN A 227 -14.05 3.44 16.82
C GLN A 227 -13.77 4.79 17.50
N VAL A 228 -13.18 5.73 16.78
CA VAL A 228 -12.84 7.06 17.32
C VAL A 228 -14.09 7.87 17.59
N VAL A 229 -15.05 7.90 16.66
CA VAL A 229 -16.33 8.60 16.88
C VAL A 229 -17.07 7.98 18.07
N ALA A 230 -17.17 6.65 18.14
CA ALA A 230 -17.80 5.96 19.25
C ALA A 230 -17.12 6.22 20.62
N ALA A 231 -15.80 6.44 20.63
CA ALA A 231 -15.07 6.80 21.85
C ALA A 231 -15.25 8.29 22.22
N LEU A 232 -15.33 9.18 21.22
CA LEU A 232 -15.45 10.62 21.43
C LEU A 232 -16.87 11.05 21.82
N ASP A 233 -17.91 10.43 21.27
CA ASP A 233 -19.31 10.77 21.57
C ASP A 233 -19.64 10.80 23.08
N PRO A 234 -19.39 9.73 23.86
CA PRO A 234 -19.65 9.77 25.30
C PRO A 234 -18.72 10.75 26.04
N ALA A 235 -17.48 10.93 25.56
CA ALA A 235 -16.55 11.88 26.15
C ALA A 235 -17.01 13.34 25.96
N VAL A 236 -17.57 13.67 24.79
CA VAL A 236 -18.17 14.98 24.49
C VAL A 236 -19.37 15.24 25.37
N VAL A 237 -20.27 14.27 25.53
CA VAL A 237 -21.45 14.40 26.40
C VAL A 237 -21.03 14.63 27.85
N ARG A 238 -20.08 13.84 28.36
CA ARG A 238 -19.53 14.03 29.72
C ARG A 238 -18.92 15.42 29.88
N ARG A 239 -18.10 15.84 28.92
CA ARG A 239 -17.44 17.16 28.96
C ARG A 239 -18.44 18.32 28.92
N ALA A 240 -19.50 18.20 28.13
CA ALA A 240 -20.58 19.18 28.11
C ALA A 240 -21.28 19.27 29.48
N GLY A 241 -21.55 18.13 30.12
CA GLY A 241 -22.12 18.08 31.47
C GLY A 241 -21.23 18.72 32.54
N GLU A 242 -19.91 18.49 32.48
CA GLU A 242 -18.93 19.14 33.36
C GLU A 242 -18.94 20.67 33.20
N ILE A 243 -18.92 21.16 31.95
CA ILE A 243 -18.97 22.61 31.66
C ILE A 243 -20.28 23.22 32.17
N ASP A 244 -21.41 22.53 31.99
CA ASP A 244 -22.71 23.00 32.47
C ASP A 244 -22.82 22.98 34.00
N ALA A 245 -22.16 22.04 34.68
CA ALA A 245 -22.03 22.05 36.14
C ALA A 245 -21.16 23.23 36.61
N GLN A 246 -20.02 23.49 35.95
CA GLN A 246 -19.15 24.63 36.27
C GLN A 246 -19.85 25.97 36.07
N LEU A 247 -20.60 26.13 34.97
CA LEU A 247 -21.41 27.31 34.69
C LEU A 247 -22.48 27.54 35.76
N ARG A 248 -23.18 26.49 36.21
CA ARG A 248 -24.15 26.55 37.31
C ARG A 248 -23.50 26.93 38.63
N GLY A 249 -22.31 26.39 38.90
CA GLY A 249 -21.48 26.81 40.02
C GLY A 249 -21.27 28.32 40.00
N LEU A 250 -20.76 28.90 38.92
CA LEU A 250 -20.50 30.34 38.84
C LEU A 250 -21.73 31.25 39.06
N THR A 251 -22.96 30.74 38.94
CA THR A 251 -24.20 31.46 39.23
C THR A 251 -24.72 31.33 40.68
N GLY A 252 -24.17 30.42 41.49
CA GLY A 252 -24.61 30.23 42.88
C GLY A 252 -24.24 31.43 43.79
N PRO A 253 -25.04 31.72 44.84
CA PRO A 253 -24.81 32.86 45.71
C PRO A 253 -23.43 32.76 46.41
N PRO A 254 -22.68 33.87 46.51
CA PRO A 254 -21.32 33.87 47.06
C PRO A 254 -21.21 33.47 48.54
N GLY A 255 -22.34 33.37 49.27
CA GLY A 255 -22.38 33.12 50.71
C GLY A 255 -22.33 31.65 51.15
N GLU A 256 -22.43 30.68 50.25
CA GLU A 256 -22.55 29.25 50.62
C GLU A 256 -21.25 28.44 50.41
N ARG A 257 -20.19 29.09 49.92
CA ARG A 257 -18.88 28.45 49.73
C ARG A 257 -17.99 28.68 50.93
N ALA A 258 -18.03 27.72 51.84
CA ALA A 258 -17.04 27.48 52.89
C ALA A 258 -16.87 28.60 53.93
N ALA A 259 -17.75 28.60 54.93
CA ALA A 259 -17.21 28.66 56.28
C ALA A 259 -16.53 27.29 56.52
N PRO A 260 -15.19 27.18 56.57
CA PRO A 260 -14.59 25.97 57.12
C PRO A 260 -15.15 25.85 58.53
N ALA A 261 -15.74 24.70 58.85
CA ALA A 261 -16.07 24.34 60.21
C ALA A 261 -14.82 24.62 61.05
N ARG A 262 -14.87 25.69 61.84
CA ARG A 262 -13.91 25.89 62.93
C ARG A 262 -14.16 24.69 63.82
N GLU A 263 -13.27 23.71 63.74
CA GLU A 263 -13.07 22.74 64.80
C GLU A 263 -13.00 23.53 66.09
N GLU A 264 -14.07 23.41 66.87
CA GLU A 264 -14.09 23.75 68.27
C GLU A 264 -13.05 22.84 68.95
N GLN A 265 -11.80 23.28 68.96
CA GLN A 265 -10.81 22.85 69.93
C GLN A 265 -11.23 23.43 71.27
N HIS A 266 -12.17 22.75 71.94
CA HIS A 266 -12.35 22.87 73.37
C HIS A 266 -11.89 21.57 74.04
N THR A 267 -10.92 21.77 74.95
CA THR A 267 -10.52 20.95 76.10
C THR A 267 -9.80 19.64 75.87
#